data_AF-A0AAU7Q7H3-F1
#
_entry.id   AF-A0AAU7Q7H3-F1
#
_cell.length_a   1.000
_cell.length_b   1.000
_cell.length_c   1.000
_cell.angle_alpha   90.00
_cell.angle_beta   90.00
_cell.angle_gamma   90.00
#
_symmetry.space_group_name_H-M   'P 1'
#
loop_
_entity.id
_entity.type
_entity.pdbx_description
1 polymer ?
#
loop_
_entity_poly.entity_id
_entity_poly.type
_entity_poly.pdbx_seq_one_letter_code
_entity_poly.pdbx_strand_id
1 'polypeptide(L)'
;MMPTCEQGSGALAVLPMLLVIGLSAMLGWQRFLDAATLLIHDEQRYLEAFHGAESALAWGMTVPWRGEDGECRRPEGETFRACLCAPRHSEGNWVLKGESGAPGDAFASGEISLYRRVSLGGTGGVAQAGLQQSRMLAPLAGGWLDYYPG
;
A
#
# COMPACT_ATOMS: atom_id res chain seq x y z
N MET A 1 58.97 21.12 -53.75
CA MET A 1 57.66 21.07 -53.05
C MET A 1 57.66 19.86 -52.15
N MET A 2 57.98 20.05 -50.88
CA MET A 2 57.83 19.01 -49.85
C MET A 2 56.47 19.19 -49.18
N PRO A 3 55.72 18.12 -48.91
CA PRO A 3 54.47 18.23 -48.18
C PRO A 3 54.78 18.49 -46.70
N THR A 4 54.09 19.46 -46.11
CA THR A 4 54.11 19.72 -44.67
C THR A 4 53.27 18.66 -43.97
N CYS A 5 53.88 17.88 -43.07
CA CYS A 5 53.13 17.10 -42.09
C CYS A 5 52.50 18.07 -41.07
N GLU A 6 51.22 18.41 -41.23
CA GLU A 6 50.42 19.01 -40.17
C GLU A 6 50.08 17.94 -39.11
N GLN A 7 50.82 17.92 -38.01
CA GLN A 7 50.55 17.05 -36.85
C GLN A 7 49.90 17.80 -35.66
N GLY A 8 49.44 19.05 -35.85
CA GLY A 8 48.89 19.88 -34.77
C GLY A 8 47.36 19.95 -34.67
N SER A 9 46.61 19.63 -35.75
CA SER A 9 45.16 19.84 -35.80
C SER A 9 44.32 18.70 -35.22
N GLY A 10 44.85 17.46 -35.20
CA GLY A 10 44.12 16.29 -34.71
C GLY A 10 43.82 16.33 -33.21
N ALA A 11 44.75 16.84 -32.39
CA ALA A 11 44.57 16.93 -30.94
C ALA A 11 43.52 18.01 -30.53
N LEU A 12 43.40 19.09 -31.31
CA LEU A 12 42.43 20.16 -31.05
C LEU A 12 40.98 19.72 -31.33
N ALA A 13 40.77 18.76 -32.23
CA ALA A 13 39.44 18.21 -32.54
C ALA A 13 38.93 17.17 -31.51
N VAL A 14 39.83 16.57 -30.73
CA VAL A 14 39.48 15.53 -29.74
C VAL A 14 38.77 16.11 -28.52
N LEU A 15 39.21 17.28 -28.02
CA LEU A 15 38.58 17.94 -26.87
C LEU A 15 37.08 18.23 -27.08
N PRO A 16 36.64 18.87 -28.19
CA PRO A 16 35.23 19.12 -28.42
C PRO A 16 34.45 17.82 -28.64
N MET A 17 35.04 16.78 -29.24
CA MET A 17 34.40 15.46 -29.33
C MET A 17 34.15 14.85 -27.94
N LEU A 18 35.14 14.89 -27.05
CA LEU A 18 34.99 14.39 -25.68
C LEU A 18 33.94 15.19 -24.90
N LEU A 19 33.89 16.51 -25.08
CA LEU A 19 32.84 17.34 -24.51
C LEU A 19 31.46 16.92 -25.04
N VAL A 20 31.30 16.76 -26.35
CA VAL A 20 30.03 16.33 -26.95
C VAL A 20 29.60 14.95 -26.43
N ILE A 21 30.54 14.02 -26.28
CA ILE A 21 30.26 12.69 -25.69
C ILE A 21 29.86 12.82 -24.21
N GLY A 22 30.56 13.64 -23.43
CA GLY A 22 30.23 13.88 -22.03
C GLY A 22 28.86 14.52 -21.85
N LEU A 23 28.54 15.53 -22.67
CA LEU A 23 27.24 16.20 -22.69
C LEU A 23 26.12 15.24 -23.10
N SER A 24 26.33 14.40 -24.12
CA SER A 24 25.31 13.44 -24.55
C SER A 24 25.09 12.34 -23.51
N ALA A 25 26.15 11.87 -22.84
CA ALA A 25 26.05 10.93 -21.74
C ALA A 25 25.29 11.54 -20.54
N MET A 26 25.60 12.78 -20.18
CA MET A 26 24.95 13.49 -19.08
C MET A 26 23.47 13.78 -19.38
N LEU A 27 23.14 14.15 -20.62
CA LEU A 27 21.76 14.32 -21.06
C LEU A 27 21.00 12.98 -21.04
N GLY A 28 21.64 11.89 -21.48
CA GLY A 28 21.07 10.54 -21.39
C GLY A 28 20.78 10.13 -19.94
N TRP A 29 21.70 10.42 -19.01
CA TRP A 29 21.54 10.14 -17.59
C TRP A 29 20.40 10.95 -16.95
N GLN A 30 20.27 12.23 -17.28
CA GLN A 30 19.17 13.07 -16.82
C GLN A 30 17.81 12.49 -17.25
N ARG A 31 17.67 12.11 -18.52
CA ARG A 31 16.41 11.52 -19.01
C ARG A 31 16.10 10.17 -18.35
N PHE A 32 17.12 9.38 -18.04
CA PHE A 32 16.95 8.13 -17.31
C PHE A 32 16.45 8.35 -15.89
N LEU A 33 17.03 9.31 -15.16
CA LEU A 33 16.60 9.68 -13.82
C LEU A 33 15.15 10.23 -13.82
N ASP A 34 14.81 11.07 -14.78
CA ASP A 34 13.45 11.61 -14.91
C ASP A 34 12.43 10.48 -15.09
N ALA A 35 12.72 9.51 -15.96
CA ALA A 35 11.87 8.35 -16.18
C ALA A 35 11.75 7.45 -14.95
N ALA A 36 12.87 7.19 -14.25
CA ALA A 36 12.89 6.37 -13.04
C ALA A 36 12.09 7.02 -11.90
N THR A 37 12.14 8.35 -11.77
CA THR A 37 11.44 9.08 -10.71
C THR A 37 9.92 8.93 -10.83
N LEU A 38 9.38 8.94 -12.06
CA LEU A 38 7.95 8.73 -12.30
C LEU A 38 7.49 7.33 -11.87
N LEU A 39 8.32 6.30 -12.11
CA LEU A 39 8.00 4.93 -11.73
C LEU A 39 8.03 4.74 -10.21
N ILE A 40 9.05 5.30 -9.55
CA ILE A 40 9.22 5.20 -8.08
C ILE A 40 8.04 5.87 -7.35
N HIS A 41 7.51 6.96 -7.88
CA HIS A 41 6.40 7.67 -7.25
C HIS A 41 5.12 6.83 -7.16
N ASP A 42 4.82 6.04 -8.21
CA ASP A 42 3.64 5.15 -8.19
C ASP A 42 3.82 4.00 -7.19
N GLU A 43 5.01 3.42 -7.14
CA GLU A 43 5.37 2.37 -6.17
C GLU A 43 5.29 2.88 -4.72
N GLN A 44 5.82 4.07 -4.45
CA GLN A 44 5.72 4.69 -3.12
C GLN A 44 4.26 4.88 -2.70
N ARG A 45 3.41 5.39 -3.59
CA ARG A 45 1.98 5.55 -3.30
C ARG A 45 1.30 4.22 -2.99
N TYR A 46 1.61 3.17 -3.77
CA TYR A 46 1.09 1.82 -3.51
C TYR A 46 1.51 1.31 -2.14
N LEU A 47 2.80 1.45 -1.79
CA LEU A 47 3.33 0.98 -0.51
C LEU A 47 2.73 1.74 0.69
N GLU A 48 2.54 3.05 0.57
CA GLU A 48 1.87 3.86 1.60
C GLU A 48 0.44 3.37 1.83
N ALA A 49 -0.34 3.15 0.77
CA ALA A 49 -1.68 2.61 0.87
C ALA A 49 -1.69 1.19 1.45
N PHE A 50 -0.75 0.34 1.05
CA PHE A 50 -0.66 -1.02 1.57
C PHE A 50 -0.37 -1.01 3.08
N HIS A 51 0.61 -0.22 3.53
CA HIS A 51 0.93 -0.09 4.95
C HIS A 51 -0.22 0.54 5.75
N GLY A 52 -0.97 1.47 5.17
CA GLY A 52 -2.18 2.02 5.79
C GLY A 52 -3.25 0.95 6.03
N ALA A 53 -3.50 0.09 5.03
CA ALA A 53 -4.46 -1.00 5.13
C ALA A 53 -3.98 -2.10 6.11
N GLU A 54 -2.69 -2.41 6.14
CA GLU A 54 -2.11 -3.34 7.10
C GLU A 54 -2.20 -2.81 8.53
N SER A 55 -1.88 -1.52 8.73
CA SER A 55 -2.00 -0.84 10.01
C SER A 55 -3.46 -0.82 10.49
N ALA A 56 -4.42 -0.60 9.59
CA ALA A 56 -5.84 -0.71 9.88
C ALA A 56 -6.23 -2.11 10.36
N LEU A 57 -5.79 -3.17 9.66
CA LEU A 57 -6.04 -4.55 10.08
C LEU A 57 -5.42 -4.86 11.45
N ALA A 58 -4.16 -4.48 11.64
CA ALA A 58 -3.44 -4.72 12.88
C ALA A 58 -4.12 -4.01 14.06
N TRP A 59 -4.47 -2.72 13.89
CA TRP A 59 -5.20 -1.95 14.88
C TRP A 59 -6.61 -2.50 15.12
N GLY A 60 -7.32 -2.88 14.07
CA GLY A 60 -8.65 -3.48 14.15
C GLY A 60 -8.69 -4.76 14.99
N MET A 61 -7.59 -5.51 15.06
CA MET A 61 -7.46 -6.67 15.95
C MET A 61 -7.30 -6.30 17.44
N THR A 62 -6.90 -5.07 17.75
CA THR A 62 -6.66 -4.61 19.14
C THR A 62 -7.88 -3.98 19.79
N VAL A 63 -8.89 -3.60 18.99
CA VAL A 63 -10.10 -2.94 19.48
C VAL A 63 -11.25 -3.92 19.67
N PRO A 64 -12.15 -3.67 20.64
CA PRO A 64 -13.31 -4.52 20.83
C PRO A 64 -14.44 -4.14 19.86
N TRP A 65 -15.17 -5.14 19.38
CA TRP A 65 -16.23 -5.01 18.37
C TRP A 65 -17.58 -5.42 18.93
N ARG A 66 -18.66 -4.78 18.49
CA ARG A 66 -20.03 -5.16 18.90
C ARG A 66 -20.50 -6.44 18.19
N GLY A 67 -19.83 -6.84 17.11
CA GLY A 67 -20.24 -7.97 16.29
C GLY A 67 -21.44 -7.62 15.43
N GLU A 68 -21.49 -6.38 14.94
CA GLU A 68 -22.51 -5.88 14.01
C GLU A 68 -21.92 -5.86 12.61
N ASP A 69 -22.70 -6.32 11.62
CA ASP A 69 -22.28 -6.28 10.22
C ASP A 69 -22.16 -4.83 9.73
N GLY A 70 -21.04 -4.49 9.10
CA GLY A 70 -20.74 -3.14 8.62
C GLY A 70 -20.27 -2.17 9.72
N GLU A 71 -19.96 -2.65 10.93
CA GLU A 71 -19.37 -1.82 11.97
C GLU A 71 -17.98 -1.35 11.50
N CYS A 72 -17.76 -0.03 11.43
CA CYS A 72 -16.45 0.54 11.08
C CYS A 72 -15.91 1.38 12.23
N ARG A 73 -14.60 1.30 12.47
CA ARG A 73 -13.89 2.05 13.51
C ARG A 73 -12.63 2.67 12.93
N ARG A 74 -12.25 3.83 13.48
CA ARG A 74 -11.05 4.59 13.08
C ARG A 74 -10.23 4.98 14.32
N PRO A 75 -8.90 4.89 14.28
CA PRO A 75 -8.09 5.52 15.31
C PRO A 75 -8.21 7.05 15.24
N GLU A 76 -8.01 7.72 16.37
CA GLU A 76 -7.91 9.18 16.39
C GLU A 76 -6.61 9.62 15.70
N GLY A 77 -6.68 10.67 14.89
CA GLY A 77 -5.53 11.22 14.16
C GLY A 77 -5.12 10.46 12.89
N GLU A 78 -5.62 9.25 12.67
CA GLU A 78 -5.25 8.41 11.53
C GLU A 78 -6.23 8.50 10.36
N THR A 79 -5.76 8.28 9.13
CA THR A 79 -6.60 8.29 7.93
C THR A 79 -7.20 6.92 7.62
N PHE A 80 -6.57 5.84 8.07
CA PHE A 80 -6.99 4.47 7.82
C PHE A 80 -8.13 4.03 8.75
N ARG A 81 -8.95 3.07 8.32
CA ARG A 81 -10.06 2.53 9.14
C ARG A 81 -10.21 1.02 8.99
N ALA A 82 -10.75 0.39 10.02
CA ALA A 82 -11.08 -1.02 10.02
C ALA A 82 -12.61 -1.19 10.02
N CYS A 83 -13.13 -2.15 9.26
CA CYS A 83 -14.54 -2.48 9.21
C CYS A 83 -14.74 -3.98 9.43
N LEU A 84 -15.72 -4.34 10.24
CA LEU A 84 -16.14 -5.71 10.49
C LEU A 84 -17.32 -6.06 9.59
N CYS A 85 -17.18 -7.14 8.84
CA CYS A 85 -18.18 -7.60 7.88
C CYS A 85 -18.55 -9.06 8.15
N ALA A 86 -19.84 -9.34 8.13
CA ALA A 86 -20.38 -10.69 8.21
C ALA A 86 -20.52 -11.26 6.78
N PRO A 87 -19.89 -12.40 6.46
CA PRO A 87 -20.11 -13.09 5.20
C PRO A 87 -21.55 -13.60 5.15
N ARG A 88 -22.21 -13.49 3.99
CA ARG A 88 -23.64 -13.86 3.84
C ARG A 88 -23.91 -15.35 4.07
N HIS A 89 -22.89 -16.19 3.92
CA HIS A 89 -23.04 -17.65 3.88
C HIS A 89 -22.22 -18.43 4.92
N SER A 90 -21.54 -17.76 5.87
CA SER A 90 -20.74 -18.47 6.87
C SER A 90 -20.98 -17.96 8.28
N GLU A 91 -21.85 -18.68 9.00
CA GLU A 91 -22.11 -18.43 10.42
C GLU A 91 -20.82 -18.61 11.24
N GLY A 92 -20.52 -17.64 12.10
CA GLY A 92 -19.37 -17.67 13.02
C GLY A 92 -18.03 -17.25 12.42
N ASN A 93 -17.91 -17.12 11.09
CA ASN A 93 -16.75 -16.53 10.45
C ASN A 93 -17.02 -15.06 10.16
N TRP A 94 -16.13 -14.19 10.57
CA TRP A 94 -16.19 -12.76 10.30
C TRP A 94 -15.01 -12.36 9.41
N VAL A 95 -15.15 -11.24 8.72
CA VAL A 95 -14.07 -10.65 7.92
C VAL A 95 -13.79 -9.25 8.46
N LEU A 96 -12.55 -9.03 8.86
CA LEU A 96 -12.03 -7.71 9.14
C LEU A 96 -11.47 -7.14 7.84
N LYS A 97 -11.97 -5.99 7.41
CA LYS A 97 -11.48 -5.21 6.28
C LYS A 97 -10.66 -4.05 6.81
N GLY A 98 -9.41 -3.91 6.38
CA GLY A 98 -8.58 -2.74 6.62
C GLY A 98 -8.52 -1.86 5.38
N GLU A 99 -8.80 -0.58 5.54
CA GLU A 99 -8.83 0.40 4.45
C GLU A 99 -7.81 1.50 4.74
N SER A 100 -7.04 1.87 3.74
CA SER A 100 -5.99 2.88 3.83
C SER A 100 -6.47 4.33 3.72
N GLY A 101 -7.73 4.54 3.31
CA GLY A 101 -8.30 5.85 3.00
C GLY A 101 -9.36 6.34 4.00
N ALA A 102 -9.65 7.64 3.90
CA ALA A 102 -10.70 8.30 4.66
C ALA A 102 -12.11 7.88 4.15
N PRO A 103 -13.11 7.80 5.04
CA PRO A 103 -14.47 7.41 4.66
C PRO A 103 -15.07 8.36 3.63
N GLY A 104 -15.42 7.85 2.44
CA GLY A 104 -16.19 8.59 1.43
C GLY A 104 -15.72 8.39 0.00
N ASP A 105 -14.44 8.07 -0.20
CA ASP A 105 -13.85 7.96 -1.53
C ASP A 105 -13.34 6.55 -1.79
N ALA A 106 -14.24 5.56 -1.77
CA ALA A 106 -13.98 4.15 -2.14
C ALA A 106 -13.39 3.95 -3.56
N PHE A 107 -13.20 5.05 -4.30
CA PHE A 107 -12.68 5.14 -5.66
C PHE A 107 -11.58 6.21 -5.79
N ALA A 108 -11.01 6.71 -4.70
CA ALA A 108 -9.77 7.49 -4.78
C ALA A 108 -8.69 6.59 -5.37
N SER A 109 -8.10 7.01 -6.50
CA SER A 109 -7.09 6.25 -7.21
C SER A 109 -5.86 6.03 -6.32
N GLY A 110 -5.75 4.82 -5.76
CA GLY A 110 -4.70 4.45 -4.81
C GLY A 110 -5.20 3.89 -3.48
N GLU A 111 -6.52 3.81 -3.23
CA GLU A 111 -7.02 3.16 -2.02
C GLU A 111 -6.89 1.63 -2.10
N ILE A 112 -6.11 1.06 -1.18
CA ILE A 112 -5.97 -0.39 -1.02
C ILE A 112 -6.82 -0.85 0.16
N SER A 113 -7.54 -1.95 -0.05
CA SER A 113 -8.27 -2.68 0.99
C SER A 113 -7.68 -4.07 1.17
N LEU A 114 -7.41 -4.45 2.42
CA LEU A 114 -6.96 -5.78 2.78
C LEU A 114 -8.02 -6.49 3.63
N TYR A 115 -8.09 -7.81 3.53
CA TYR A 115 -9.12 -8.60 4.20
C TYR A 115 -8.49 -9.70 5.04
N ARG A 116 -9.06 -9.91 6.23
CA ARG A 116 -8.66 -10.98 7.13
C ARG A 116 -9.85 -11.67 7.76
N ARG A 117 -9.90 -13.01 7.69
CA ARG A 117 -10.85 -13.82 8.43
C ARG A 117 -10.52 -13.82 9.91
N VAL A 118 -11.54 -13.53 10.69
CA VAL A 118 -11.51 -13.41 12.15
C VAL A 118 -12.72 -14.12 12.75
N SER A 119 -12.61 -14.57 13.98
CA SER A 119 -13.73 -15.05 14.77
C SER A 119 -13.96 -14.07 15.92
N LEU A 120 -15.22 -13.82 16.25
CA LEU A 120 -15.53 -13.12 17.49
C LEU A 120 -15.22 -14.08 18.63
N GLY A 121 -14.30 -13.71 19.51
CA GLY A 121 -13.94 -14.50 20.68
C GLY A 121 -15.17 -14.77 21.54
N GLY A 122 -15.70 -15.98 21.46
CA GLY A 122 -16.69 -16.51 22.38
C GLY A 122 -15.96 -17.26 23.47
N THR A 123 -15.75 -16.62 24.63
CA THR A 123 -15.49 -17.40 25.84
C THR A 123 -16.69 -18.32 26.05
N GLY A 124 -16.47 -19.64 26.07
CA GLY A 124 -17.48 -20.67 26.34
C GLY A 124 -18.06 -20.54 27.74
N GLY A 125 -18.89 -19.53 27.95
CA GLY A 125 -19.59 -19.22 29.19
C GLY A 125 -20.92 -18.57 28.83
N VAL A 126 -21.98 -19.31 29.10
CA VAL A 126 -23.41 -18.96 29.14
C VAL A 126 -23.70 -17.50 28.78
N ALA A 127 -24.21 -17.29 27.57
CA ALA A 127 -24.67 -15.99 27.10
C ALA A 127 -25.80 -15.46 27.99
N GLN A 128 -25.50 -14.49 28.84
CA GLN A 128 -26.51 -13.64 29.47
C GLN A 128 -26.96 -12.61 28.43
N ALA A 129 -28.12 -12.90 27.83
CA ALA A 129 -28.83 -11.98 26.95
C ALA A 129 -29.11 -10.67 27.71
N GLY A 130 -28.56 -9.55 27.25
CA GLY A 130 -28.95 -8.22 27.73
C GLY A 130 -27.90 -7.12 27.69
N LEU A 131 -26.61 -7.44 27.53
CA LEU A 131 -25.57 -6.42 27.41
C LEU A 131 -24.84 -6.57 26.07
N GLN A 132 -24.75 -5.46 25.33
CA GLN A 132 -24.07 -5.35 24.05
C GLN A 132 -22.57 -5.52 24.27
N GLN A 133 -22.17 -6.78 24.45
CA GLN A 133 -20.87 -7.15 24.97
C GLN A 133 -19.86 -7.06 23.82
N SER A 134 -19.00 -6.05 23.88
CA SER A 134 -17.95 -5.91 22.90
C SER A 134 -16.95 -7.07 23.03
N ARG A 135 -16.65 -7.75 21.93
CA ARG A 135 -15.79 -8.94 21.87
C ARG A 135 -14.50 -8.61 21.13
N MET A 136 -13.42 -9.23 21.59
CA MET A 136 -12.14 -9.19 20.88
C MET A 136 -12.17 -10.18 19.70
N LEU A 137 -11.44 -9.82 18.64
CA LEU A 137 -11.28 -10.68 17.47
C LEU A 137 -10.14 -11.67 17.70
N ALA A 138 -10.31 -12.90 17.25
CA ALA A 138 -9.25 -13.89 17.13
C ALA A 138 -8.97 -14.19 15.65
N PRO A 139 -7.72 -14.17 15.19
CA PRO A 139 -7.39 -14.44 13.80
C PRO A 139 -7.60 -15.93 13.49
N LEU A 140 -8.19 -16.24 12.33
CA LEU A 140 -8.23 -17.63 11.85
C LEU A 140 -6.91 -17.98 11.13
N ALA A 141 -6.45 -19.22 11.29
CA ALA A 141 -5.33 -19.75 10.53
C ALA A 141 -5.65 -19.72 9.02
N GLY A 142 -4.70 -19.25 8.20
CA GLY A 142 -4.93 -19.07 6.76
C GLY A 142 -5.95 -17.97 6.42
N GLY A 143 -6.11 -16.99 7.31
CA GLY A 143 -7.18 -15.99 7.20
C GLY A 143 -6.89 -14.79 6.31
N TRP A 144 -5.75 -14.67 5.65
CA TRP A 144 -5.49 -13.56 4.71
C TRP A 144 -6.28 -13.75 3.42
N LEU A 145 -6.96 -12.72 2.94
CA LEU A 145 -7.64 -12.74 1.64
C LEU A 145 -7.30 -11.49 0.83
N ASP A 146 -7.09 -11.72 -0.46
CA ASP A 146 -6.92 -10.66 -1.46
C ASP A 146 -8.26 -10.08 -1.93
N TYR A 147 -9.38 -10.75 -1.59
CA TYR A 147 -10.73 -10.34 -1.98
C TYR A 147 -11.74 -10.57 -0.85
N TYR A 148 -12.84 -9.81 -0.89
CA TYR A 148 -13.95 -9.99 0.05
C TYR A 148 -14.76 -11.26 -0.31
N PRO A 149 -14.84 -12.26 0.57
CA PRO A 149 -15.70 -13.43 0.35
C PRO A 149 -17.14 -13.03 0.70
N GLY A 150 -18.00 -12.93 -0.31
CA GLY A 150 -19.41 -12.50 -0.19
C GLY A 150 -20.25 -13.27 0.82
#